data_AF-A0A937FXU4-F1
#
_entry.id   AF-A0A937FXU4-F1
#
_cell.length_a   1.000
_cell.length_b   1.000
_cell.length_c   1.000
_cell.angle_alpha   90.00
_cell.angle_beta   90.00
_cell.angle_gamma   90.00
#
_symmetry.space_group_name_H-M   'P 1'
#
loop_
_entity.id
_entity.type
_entity.pdbx_description
1 polymer ?
#
loop_
_entity_poly.entity_id
_entity_poly.type
_entity_poly.pdbx_seq_one_letter_code
_entity_poly.pdbx_strand_id
1 'polypeptide(L)'
;MNATLADADEKQSMVDIAKRMIGKISYKMEAVEFKANIYYDKKAIKALVSCYFIFGCMYTVDGRHLLNCISNFYLIPYIDRHIIINQLKLRSSNFGLEDVR
;
A
#
# COMPACT_ATOMS: atom_id res chain seq x y z
N MET A 1 0.96 7.15 -6.20
CA MET A 1 0.52 7.82 -4.97
C MET A 1 1.26 9.14 -4.93
N ASN A 2 0.57 10.28 -4.85
CA ASN A 2 1.18 11.60 -5.04
C ASN A 2 1.39 12.29 -3.68
N ALA A 3 2.27 11.73 -2.86
CA ALA A 3 2.70 12.38 -1.62
C ALA A 3 3.63 13.57 -1.94
N THR A 4 3.58 14.60 -1.11
CA THR A 4 4.35 15.84 -1.24
C THR A 4 5.36 15.99 -0.09
N LEU A 5 6.32 16.91 -0.21
CA LEU A 5 7.24 17.22 0.89
C LEU A 5 6.51 17.76 2.11
N ALA A 6 5.50 18.62 1.91
CA ALA A 6 4.66 19.12 2.99
C ALA A 6 3.96 17.98 3.76
N ASP A 7 3.51 16.93 3.06
CA ASP A 7 2.93 15.75 3.72
C ASP A 7 3.92 15.05 4.67
N ALA A 8 5.22 15.05 4.32
CA ALA A 8 6.25 14.48 5.15
C ALA A 8 6.54 15.36 6.37
N ASP A 9 6.64 16.68 6.18
CA ASP A 9 6.85 17.66 7.25
C ASP A 9 5.71 17.62 8.28
N GLU A 10 4.47 17.48 7.80
CA GLU A 10 3.26 17.33 8.60
C GLU A 10 3.06 15.91 9.17
N LYS A 11 3.92 14.95 8.83
CA LYS A 11 3.82 13.54 9.21
C LYS A 11 2.46 12.91 8.86
N GLN A 12 1.89 13.30 7.72
CA GLN A 12 0.65 12.76 7.21
C GLN A 12 0.80 11.26 6.95
N SER A 13 -0.17 10.47 7.41
CA SER A 13 -0.15 9.03 7.14
C SER A 13 -0.43 8.78 5.65
N MET A 14 0.16 7.72 5.09
CA MET A 14 -0.15 7.33 3.70
C MET A 14 -1.63 7.05 3.50
N VAL A 15 -2.32 6.58 4.54
CA VAL A 15 -3.77 6.33 4.51
C VAL A 15 -4.55 7.63 4.31
N ASP A 16 -4.18 8.71 5.02
CA ASP A 16 -4.81 10.03 4.87
C ASP A 16 -4.59 10.60 3.47
N ILE A 17 -3.34 10.50 2.98
CA ILE A 17 -2.97 10.96 1.64
C ILE A 17 -3.80 10.20 0.59
N ALA A 18 -3.96 8.88 0.75
CA ALA A 18 -4.77 8.06 -0.15
C ALA A 18 -6.23 8.56 -0.20
N LYS A 19 -6.87 8.72 0.96
CA LYS A 19 -8.26 9.19 1.05
C LYS A 19 -8.43 10.57 0.44
N ARG A 20 -7.52 11.50 0.76
CA ARG A 20 -7.50 12.85 0.18
C ARG A 20 -7.41 12.80 -1.35
N MET A 21 -6.58 11.93 -1.91
CA MET A 21 -6.44 11.79 -3.36
C MET A 21 -7.67 11.16 -4.01
N ILE A 22 -8.26 10.13 -3.38
CA ILE A 22 -9.51 9.53 -3.84
C ILE A 22 -10.63 10.58 -3.90
N GLY A 23 -10.78 11.40 -2.86
CA GLY A 23 -11.77 12.48 -2.82
C GLY A 23 -11.59 13.54 -3.91
N LYS A 24 -10.37 13.71 -4.44
CA LYS A 24 -10.09 14.60 -5.58
C LYS A 24 -10.48 14.00 -6.94
N ILE A 25 -10.54 12.67 -7.06
CA ILE A 25 -10.82 11.98 -8.33
C ILE A 25 -12.32 11.93 -8.61
N SER A 26 -13.15 11.62 -7.60
CA SER A 26 -14.59 11.48 -7.79
C SER A 26 -15.35 11.81 -6.52
N TYR A 27 -16.34 12.71 -6.62
CA TYR A 27 -17.25 13.06 -5.54
C TYR A 27 -18.21 11.91 -5.15
N LYS A 28 -18.40 10.92 -6.03
CA LYS A 28 -19.33 9.80 -5.80
C LYS A 28 -18.68 8.57 -5.15
N MET A 29 -17.36 8.58 -4.97
CA MET A 29 -16.63 7.46 -4.39
C MET A 29 -16.32 7.74 -2.92
N GLU A 30 -16.79 6.87 -2.05
CA GLU A 30 -16.48 6.93 -0.62
C GLU A 30 -15.22 6.12 -0.32
N ALA A 31 -14.26 6.73 0.36
CA ALA A 31 -13.08 6.06 0.87
C ALA A 31 -13.17 5.89 2.40
N VAL A 32 -13.27 4.65 2.83
CA VAL A 32 -13.17 4.24 4.23
C VAL A 32 -11.74 3.82 4.53
N GLU A 33 -11.20 4.31 5.64
CA GLU A 33 -9.78 4.25 5.92
C GLU A 33 -9.47 3.57 7.26
N PHE A 34 -8.39 2.81 7.30
CA PHE A 34 -7.95 2.10 8.51
C PHE A 34 -6.47 2.40 8.75
N LYS A 35 -6.17 3.20 9.78
CA LYS A 35 -4.79 3.51 10.21
C LYS A 35 -4.31 2.49 11.24
N ALA A 36 -4.28 1.23 10.82
CA ALA A 36 -3.92 0.13 11.71
C ALA A 36 -3.18 -0.96 10.97
N ASN A 37 -2.44 -1.77 11.72
CA ASN A 37 -1.88 -2.99 11.19
C ASN A 37 -3.00 -4.05 11.09
N ILE A 38 -3.22 -4.55 9.88
CA ILE A 38 -4.27 -5.52 9.55
C ILE A 38 -4.19 -6.82 10.37
N TYR A 39 -3.03 -7.16 10.92
CA TYR A 39 -2.85 -8.33 11.80
C TYR A 39 -3.66 -8.22 13.10
N TYR A 40 -3.85 -7.01 13.61
CA TYR A 40 -4.38 -6.79 14.95
C TYR A 40 -5.75 -6.08 14.94
N ASP A 41 -6.13 -5.49 13.82
CA ASP A 41 -7.37 -4.73 13.71
C ASP A 41 -8.52 -5.57 13.14
N LYS A 42 -9.40 -6.03 14.04
CA LYS A 42 -10.61 -6.78 13.68
C LYS A 42 -11.59 -5.98 12.81
N LYS A 43 -11.65 -4.66 12.94
CA LYS A 43 -12.54 -3.83 12.12
C LYS A 43 -12.01 -3.75 10.69
N ALA A 44 -10.71 -3.61 10.51
CA ALA A 44 -10.08 -3.63 9.18
C ALA A 44 -10.28 -4.98 8.49
N ILE A 45 -10.10 -6.11 9.21
CA ILE A 45 -10.38 -7.45 8.67
C ILE A 45 -11.86 -7.58 8.29
N LYS A 46 -12.78 -7.17 9.16
CA LYS A 46 -14.23 -7.22 8.88
C LYS A 46 -14.60 -6.40 7.63
N ALA A 47 -13.98 -5.24 7.44
CA ALA A 47 -14.19 -4.44 6.25
C ALA A 47 -13.64 -5.15 5.00
N LEU A 48 -12.42 -5.68 5.06
CA LEU A 48 -11.79 -6.42 3.95
C LEU A 48 -12.65 -7.61 3.49
N VAL A 49 -13.18 -8.40 4.43
CA VAL A 49 -13.98 -9.59 4.08
C VAL A 49 -15.38 -9.25 3.55
N SER A 50 -15.81 -8.00 3.71
CA SER A 50 -17.07 -7.51 3.12
C SER A 50 -16.91 -7.04 1.67
N CYS A 51 -15.67 -6.93 1.17
CA CYS A 51 -15.40 -6.48 -0.19
C CYS A 51 -15.64 -7.60 -1.21
N TYR A 52 -16.10 -7.21 -2.41
CA TYR A 52 -16.19 -8.13 -3.56
C TYR A 52 -14.85 -8.48 -4.17
N PHE A 53 -13.84 -7.64 -3.97
CA PHE A 53 -12.52 -7.78 -4.56
C PHE A 53 -11.48 -7.13 -3.66
N ILE A 54 -10.30 -7.75 -3.56
CA ILE A 54 -9.16 -7.22 -2.78
C ILE A 54 -7.99 -6.94 -3.73
N PHE A 55 -7.45 -5.73 -3.64
CA PHE A 55 -6.16 -5.36 -4.24
C PHE A 55 -5.09 -5.32 -3.16
N GLY A 56 -4.13 -6.23 -3.23
CA GLY A 56 -2.96 -6.27 -2.35
C GLY A 56 -1.83 -5.43 -2.91
N CYS A 57 -1.25 -4.59 -2.05
CA CYS A 57 -0.01 -3.86 -2.34
C CYS A 57 0.99 -3.98 -1.17
N MET A 58 0.92 -5.10 -0.45
CA MET A 58 1.72 -5.31 0.75
C MET A 58 3.19 -5.49 0.39
N TYR A 59 4.06 -4.71 1.05
CA TYR A 59 5.50 -4.78 0.86
C TYR A 59 6.12 -6.04 1.47
N THR A 60 5.59 -6.51 2.61
CA THR A 60 6.13 -7.65 3.34
C THR A 60 5.56 -8.97 2.84
N VAL A 61 6.36 -10.03 2.93
CA VAL A 61 5.93 -11.41 2.66
C VAL A 61 4.76 -11.78 3.58
N ASP A 62 4.89 -11.46 4.87
CA ASP A 62 3.87 -11.73 5.87
C ASP A 62 2.54 -11.02 5.54
N GLY A 63 2.60 -9.76 5.11
CA GLY A 63 1.40 -9.02 4.72
C GLY A 63 0.69 -9.67 3.53
N ARG A 64 1.45 -10.09 2.51
CA ARG A 64 0.91 -10.80 1.35
C ARG A 64 0.34 -12.17 1.74
N HIS A 65 1.02 -12.91 2.60
CA HIS A 65 0.56 -14.20 3.08
C HIS A 65 -0.78 -14.08 3.84
N LEU A 66 -0.89 -13.10 4.74
CA LEU A 66 -2.13 -12.83 5.47
C LEU A 66 -3.30 -12.53 4.53
N LEU A 67 -3.11 -11.61 3.56
CA LEU A 67 -4.17 -11.29 2.60
C LEU A 67 -4.55 -12.52 1.75
N ASN A 68 -3.58 -13.32 1.32
CA ASN A 68 -3.86 -14.55 0.60
C ASN A 68 -4.68 -15.55 1.43
N CYS A 69 -4.36 -15.71 2.72
CA CYS A 69 -5.13 -16.57 3.63
C CYS A 69 -6.55 -16.06 3.83
N ILE A 70 -6.74 -14.76 4.04
CA ILE A 70 -8.07 -14.14 4.17
C ILE A 70 -8.88 -14.35 2.88
N SER A 71 -8.31 -14.00 1.73
CA SER A 71 -8.96 -14.13 0.44
C SER A 71 -9.34 -15.57 0.11
N ASN A 72 -8.47 -16.54 0.40
CA ASN A 72 -8.77 -17.95 0.18
C ASN A 72 -9.86 -18.47 1.14
N PHE A 73 -9.82 -18.08 2.41
CA PHE A 73 -10.80 -18.52 3.40
C PHE A 73 -12.21 -17.98 3.10
N TYR A 74 -12.31 -16.71 2.72
CA TYR A 74 -13.59 -16.07 2.41
C TYR A 74 -13.97 -16.12 0.92
N LEU A 75 -13.18 -16.81 0.09
CA LEU A 75 -13.39 -16.94 -1.37
C LEU A 75 -13.50 -15.58 -2.09
N ILE A 76 -12.70 -14.60 -1.67
CA ILE A 76 -12.68 -13.26 -2.23
C ILE A 76 -11.57 -13.18 -3.27
N PRO A 77 -11.87 -12.79 -4.54
CA PRO A 77 -10.85 -12.56 -5.54
C PRO A 77 -9.77 -11.57 -5.07
N TYR A 78 -8.51 -11.96 -5.25
CA TYR A 78 -7.34 -11.22 -4.78
C TYR A 78 -6.36 -10.94 -5.92
N ILE A 79 -6.06 -9.66 -6.16
CA ILE A 79 -4.96 -9.24 -7.05
C ILE A 79 -3.83 -8.72 -6.19
N ASP A 80 -2.73 -9.47 -6.16
CA ASP A 80 -1.49 -9.04 -5.53
C ASP A 80 -0.61 -8.25 -6.52
N ARG A 81 -0.27 -7.02 -6.17
CA ARG A 81 0.63 -6.17 -6.95
C ARG A 81 1.90 -5.91 -6.17
N HIS A 82 3.01 -6.41 -6.70
CA HIS A 82 4.35 -6.13 -6.20
C HIS A 82 5.29 -5.74 -7.34
N ILE A 83 6.29 -4.91 -7.04
CA ILE A 83 7.33 -4.48 -7.99
C ILE A 83 8.67 -4.86 -7.40
N ILE A 84 9.47 -5.61 -8.17
CA ILE A 84 10.85 -5.94 -7.82
C ILE A 84 11.77 -5.00 -8.61
N ILE A 85 12.55 -4.19 -7.89
CA ILE A 85 13.55 -3.32 -8.51
C ILE A 85 14.86 -4.10 -8.60
N ASN A 86 15.33 -4.35 -9.82
CA ASN A 86 16.61 -5.03 -10.03
C ASN A 86 17.79 -4.05 -9.83
N GLN A 87 18.50 -4.19 -8.72
CA GLN A 87 19.64 -3.34 -8.34
C GLN A 87 20.83 -3.46 -9.31
N LEU A 88 20.93 -4.54 -10.10
CA LEU A 88 22.03 -4.72 -11.06
C LEU A 88 21.98 -3.73 -12.23
N LYS A 89 20.80 -3.18 -12.58
CA LYS A 89 20.68 -2.14 -13.62
C LYS A 89 20.97 -0.73 -13.12
N LEU A 90 20.88 -0.48 -11.81
CA LEU A 90 21.12 0.84 -11.22
C LEU A 90 22.62 1.15 -11.04
N ARG A 91 23.48 0.12 -11.01
CA ARG A 91 24.95 0.28 -10.97
C ARG A 91 25.58 0.59 -12.32
N SER A 92 24.94 0.26 -13.45
CA SER A 92 25.52 0.47 -14.78
C SER A 92 25.19 1.83 -15.42
N SER A 93 24.33 2.63 -14.80
CA SER A 93 23.93 3.95 -15.29
C SER A 93 24.29 5.02 -14.26
N ASN A 94 25.56 5.45 -14.28
CA ASN A 94 26.11 6.70 -13.74
C ASN A 94 25.48 7.23 -12.43
N PHE A 95 26.06 6.82 -11.29
CA PHE A 95 26.10 7.66 -10.10
C PHE A 95 27.55 8.04 -9.85
N GLY A 96 27.94 9.20 -10.39
CA GLY A 96 29.20 9.86 -10.06
C GLY A 96 29.09 10.48 -8.67
N LEU A 97 29.22 9.66 -7.63
CA LEU A 97 29.66 10.14 -6.32
C LEU A 97 31.01 9.51 -6.07
N GLU A 98 32.02 10.36 -6.13
CA GLU A 98 33.37 10.05 -5.68
C GLU A 98 33.34 9.52 -4.25
N ASP A 99 34.18 8.50 -4.04
CA ASP A 99 34.56 7.97 -2.74
C ASP A 99 34.97 9.11 -1.79
N VAL A 100 34.08 9.44 -0.85
CA VAL A 100 34.50 10.10 0.38
C VAL A 100 34.98 9.00 1.32
N ARG A 101 36.29 8.96 1.48
CA ARG A 101 37.07 8.12 2.40
C ARG A 101 36.52 8.12 3.82
#